data_AF-A0A3E1EC69-F1
#
_entry.id   AF-A0A3E1EC69-F1
#
_cell.length_a   1.000
_cell.length_b   1.000
_cell.length_c   1.000
_cell.angle_alpha   90.00
_cell.angle_beta   90.00
_cell.angle_gamma   90.00
#
_symmetry.space_group_name_H-M   'P 1'
#
loop_
_entity.id
_entity.type
_entity.pdbx_description
1 polymer ?
#
loop_
_entity_poly.entity_id
_entity_poly.type
_entity_poly.pdbx_seq_one_letter_code
_entity_poly.pdbx_strand_id
1 'polypeptide(L)'
;MVPRINLTWIHFALSGLLAGVALLPFPPSAKAQMRTDRGEEYYLIRTLEGLYEQLPMQATDPSEFQEAAAELRREAIRYKVRADEARLHESIGTGFDDFVAQLDAISLFFSEIEKIQTNATAQKPGQAFDSGFKGGQAAAVTANLAAQSDFSTMEGALASILVGGLVYAVDSWNQSSALDQSVKEAVEAEAKQLQDALMQRLERSRQRFLDLARQKGWPEREIGWDLSTQSANDTMRMIQNGDVGGLISVAAAKRAERPFDPLIALSHNLLMAIGSGESPSDLDRICEDSLNQKALIPAHSVYDHHRLAVLSQAALLASASRQAERMGGASPRSSSRSRRAVELWEAAHEARTPDTGDEVALYRACAYAGDGETAKARTELRALYDRMKDQPDYLYACACVFCLDGDRNLALKFLDQAIRTDEFELVQVRMDPDLQDLRATQEFATLTTPQWGWNMVNSFIWTDVVLQNKSAFTLTNVRLISDNPEWQPDLTVDVLPPGQTKKWEWNSQPPEGAKIQLRLTSDQDP
;
A
#
# COMPACT_ATOMS: atom_id res chain seq x y z
N MET A 1 -10.49 1.60 17.82
CA MET A 1 -10.72 1.91 16.41
C MET A 1 -9.57 2.74 15.86
N VAL A 2 -8.56 2.05 15.33
CA VAL A 2 -7.62 2.62 14.37
C VAL A 2 -8.10 2.01 13.05
N PRO A 3 -8.38 2.82 12.02
CA PRO A 3 -8.51 2.22 10.70
C PRO A 3 -7.29 1.36 10.44
N ARG A 4 -7.44 0.27 9.71
CA ARG A 4 -6.31 -0.59 9.37
C ARG A 4 -5.12 0.31 9.04
N ILE A 5 -3.97 0.07 9.65
CA ILE A 5 -2.74 0.36 8.91
C ILE A 5 -2.75 -0.70 7.81
N ASN A 6 -3.62 -0.48 6.81
CA ASN A 6 -3.96 -1.45 5.81
C ASN A 6 -2.65 -1.76 5.11
N LEU A 7 -2.38 -3.02 4.78
CA LEU A 7 -1.27 -3.32 3.89
C LEU A 7 -1.40 -2.52 2.58
N THR A 8 -2.59 -2.06 2.22
CA THR A 8 -2.87 -1.07 1.16
C THR A 8 -2.41 0.36 1.47
N TRP A 9 -2.50 0.84 2.72
CA TRP A 9 -1.95 2.14 3.16
C TRP A 9 -0.44 2.07 3.36
N ILE A 10 0.05 0.94 3.87
CA ILE A 10 1.46 0.58 3.84
C ILE A 10 1.90 0.48 2.39
N HIS A 11 1.15 -0.11 1.46
CA HIS A 11 1.49 -0.11 0.04
C HIS A 11 1.42 1.30 -0.55
N PHE A 12 0.41 2.13 -0.28
CA PHE A 12 0.36 3.49 -0.82
C PHE A 12 1.49 4.36 -0.27
N ALA A 13 1.81 4.22 1.02
CA ALA A 13 2.91 4.92 1.69
C ALA A 13 4.30 4.30 1.37
N LEU A 14 4.42 3.00 1.12
CA LEU A 14 5.69 2.32 0.81
C LEU A 14 5.99 2.32 -0.70
N SER A 15 4.99 2.20 -1.56
CA SER A 15 5.15 2.22 -3.02
C SER A 15 5.66 3.58 -3.52
N GLY A 16 5.45 4.66 -2.77
CA GLY A 16 6.03 5.98 -3.06
C GLY A 16 7.30 6.34 -2.27
N LEU A 17 7.88 5.43 -1.45
CA LEU A 17 8.96 5.78 -0.49
C LEU A 17 10.13 4.78 -0.38
N LEU A 18 10.14 3.66 -1.13
CA LEU A 18 11.01 2.50 -0.82
C LEU A 18 12.26 2.25 -1.68
N ALA A 19 12.75 3.20 -2.47
CA ALA A 19 14.03 2.99 -3.16
C ALA A 19 15.19 3.64 -2.38
N GLY A 20 16.28 2.91 -2.05
CA GLY A 20 17.60 3.47 -1.65
C GLY A 20 18.15 2.98 -0.29
N VAL A 21 19.37 2.44 -0.21
CA VAL A 21 20.05 1.91 1.00
C VAL A 21 21.53 1.68 0.69
N ALA A 22 22.42 2.16 1.55
CA ALA A 22 23.68 1.50 1.91
C ALA A 22 24.06 1.82 3.38
N LEU A 23 24.95 1.01 3.97
CA LEU A 23 25.21 0.87 5.42
C LEU A 23 26.31 1.82 5.94
N LEU A 24 26.21 2.28 7.21
CA LEU A 24 27.29 2.45 8.24
C LEU A 24 26.74 3.15 9.53
N PRO A 25 27.45 3.12 10.70
CA PRO A 25 26.86 3.35 12.03
C PRO A 25 26.92 4.80 12.59
N PHE A 26 26.09 5.03 13.62
CA PHE A 26 25.68 6.29 14.27
C PHE A 26 26.73 7.12 15.04
N PRO A 27 26.43 8.42 15.23
CA PRO A 27 26.47 9.04 16.56
C PRO A 27 25.16 9.81 16.92
N PRO A 28 24.94 10.16 18.22
CA PRO A 28 23.64 10.60 18.72
C PRO A 28 23.36 12.11 18.60
N SER A 29 22.08 12.40 18.33
CA SER A 29 21.26 13.58 18.64
C SER A 29 21.96 14.95 18.74
N ALA A 30 22.04 15.66 17.62
CA ALA A 30 22.14 17.12 17.62
C ALA A 30 20.72 17.72 17.75
N LYS A 31 20.49 18.50 18.81
CA LYS A 31 19.24 19.23 19.03
C LYS A 31 18.93 20.10 17.82
N ALA A 32 17.69 19.99 17.33
CA ALA A 32 17.10 20.68 16.19
C ALA A 32 17.02 22.20 16.39
N GLN A 33 18.19 22.83 16.39
CA GLN A 33 18.39 24.26 16.18
C GLN A 33 19.17 24.45 14.88
N MET A 34 18.90 23.59 13.88
CA MET A 34 19.39 23.75 12.52
C MET A 34 18.38 24.59 11.76
N ARG A 35 18.84 25.80 11.46
CA ARG A 35 18.20 26.78 10.61
C ARG A 35 17.72 26.15 9.32
N THR A 36 16.65 26.73 8.83
CA THR A 36 15.98 26.66 7.53
C THR A 36 16.87 26.88 6.29
N ASP A 37 18.19 26.61 6.38
CA ASP A 37 19.18 26.98 5.36
C ASP A 37 19.12 26.09 4.10
N ARG A 38 18.46 24.92 4.16
CA ARG A 38 18.24 24.05 2.99
C ARG A 38 17.15 24.60 2.05
N GLY A 39 16.24 25.43 2.55
CA GLY A 39 15.25 26.16 1.76
C GLY A 39 14.26 25.28 0.98
N GLU A 40 13.42 25.94 0.20
CA GLU A 40 12.40 25.32 -0.66
C GLU A 40 13.00 24.54 -1.85
N GLU A 41 14.18 24.94 -2.31
CA GLU A 41 14.91 24.27 -3.39
C GLU A 41 15.24 22.82 -3.03
N TYR A 42 15.81 22.59 -1.85
CA TYR A 42 16.12 21.24 -1.38
C TYR A 42 14.85 20.37 -1.35
N TYR A 43 13.77 20.91 -0.78
CA TYR A 43 12.50 20.20 -0.69
C TYR A 43 11.92 19.81 -2.05
N LEU A 44 12.03 20.69 -3.04
CA LEU A 44 11.59 20.40 -4.41
C LEU A 44 12.43 19.33 -5.11
N ILE A 45 13.74 19.25 -4.83
CA ILE A 45 14.58 18.15 -5.34
C ILE A 45 14.08 16.81 -4.77
N ARG A 46 13.77 16.77 -3.46
CA ARG A 46 13.23 15.56 -2.81
C ARG A 46 11.85 15.19 -3.36
N THR A 47 11.00 16.19 -3.58
CA THR A 47 9.68 16.01 -4.18
C THR A 47 9.80 15.44 -5.59
N LEU A 48 10.72 15.95 -6.40
CA LEU A 48 10.96 15.43 -7.75
C LEU A 48 11.44 13.98 -7.72
N GLU A 49 12.38 13.61 -6.84
CA GLU A 49 12.77 12.20 -6.69
C GLU A 49 11.56 11.32 -6.32
N GLY A 50 10.70 11.77 -5.40
CA GLY A 50 9.47 11.06 -5.06
C GLY A 50 8.52 10.87 -6.25
N LEU A 51 8.44 11.83 -7.18
CA LEU A 51 7.66 11.67 -8.41
C LEU A 51 8.25 10.62 -9.35
N TYR A 52 9.57 10.46 -9.39
CA TYR A 52 10.23 9.39 -10.13
C TYR A 52 9.93 8.01 -9.52
N GLU A 53 9.88 7.92 -8.19
CA GLU A 53 9.53 6.68 -7.48
C GLU A 53 8.06 6.27 -7.70
N GLN A 54 7.17 7.24 -7.92
CA GLN A 54 5.74 7.03 -8.16
C GLN A 54 5.37 6.71 -9.62
N LEU A 55 6.33 6.60 -10.53
CA LEU A 55 6.05 6.25 -11.92
C LEU A 55 5.23 4.93 -11.96
N PRO A 56 4.09 4.88 -12.67
CA PRO A 56 3.16 3.75 -12.65
C PRO A 56 3.68 2.57 -13.48
N MET A 57 4.91 2.13 -13.22
CA MET A 57 5.61 1.08 -13.97
C MET A 57 4.96 -0.30 -13.82
N GLN A 58 4.09 -0.46 -12.82
CA GLN A 58 3.33 -1.69 -12.57
C GLN A 58 1.96 -1.69 -13.26
N ALA A 59 1.54 -0.56 -13.86
CA ALA A 59 0.26 -0.48 -14.55
C ALA A 59 0.25 -1.47 -15.72
N THR A 60 -0.61 -2.47 -15.62
CA THR A 60 -0.79 -3.46 -16.70
C THR A 60 -1.74 -2.94 -17.77
N ASP A 61 -2.54 -1.90 -17.50
CA ASP A 61 -3.43 -1.28 -18.48
C ASP A 61 -2.84 0.07 -18.96
N PRO A 62 -2.64 0.29 -20.27
CA PRO A 62 -2.22 1.57 -20.83
C PRO A 62 -3.08 2.75 -20.38
N SER A 63 -4.39 2.54 -20.18
CA SER A 63 -5.29 3.61 -19.73
C SER A 63 -5.03 3.99 -18.27
N GLU A 64 -4.80 3.02 -17.39
CA GLU A 64 -4.37 3.25 -16.00
C GLU A 64 -3.02 3.99 -15.96
N PHE A 65 -2.06 3.56 -16.80
CA PHE A 65 -0.77 4.25 -16.92
C PHE A 65 -0.97 5.71 -17.35
N GLN A 66 -1.78 5.96 -18.38
CA GLN A 66 -2.03 7.31 -18.90
C GLN A 66 -2.69 8.22 -17.85
N GLU A 67 -3.64 7.69 -17.08
CA GLU A 67 -4.30 8.43 -16.01
C GLU A 67 -3.31 8.82 -14.91
N ALA A 68 -2.54 7.85 -14.40
CA ALA A 68 -1.52 8.09 -13.37
C ALA A 68 -0.40 9.02 -13.88
N ALA A 69 0.08 8.83 -15.12
CA ALA A 69 1.06 9.72 -15.73
C ALA A 69 0.53 11.14 -15.90
N ALA A 70 -0.75 11.31 -16.25
CA ALA A 70 -1.38 12.63 -16.34
C ALA A 70 -1.46 13.32 -14.97
N GLU A 71 -1.69 12.57 -13.89
CA GLU A 71 -1.65 13.10 -12.51
C GLU A 71 -0.25 13.56 -12.12
N LEU A 72 0.75 12.69 -12.27
CA LEU A 72 2.16 13.03 -12.00
C LEU A 72 2.63 14.24 -12.82
N ARG A 73 2.17 14.35 -14.08
CA ARG A 73 2.44 15.50 -14.94
C ARG A 73 1.85 16.79 -14.37
N ARG A 74 0.57 16.78 -13.94
CA ARG A 74 -0.08 17.95 -13.34
C ARG A 74 0.66 18.40 -12.09
N GLU A 75 1.10 17.45 -11.28
CA GLU A 75 1.86 17.72 -10.07
C GLU A 75 3.26 18.29 -10.36
N ALA A 76 4.01 17.69 -11.28
CA ALA A 76 5.31 18.21 -11.71
C ALA A 76 5.23 19.64 -12.26
N ILE A 77 4.22 19.92 -13.10
CA ILE A 77 3.97 21.27 -13.62
C ILE A 77 3.66 22.24 -12.49
N ARG A 78 2.82 21.84 -11.52
CA ARG A 78 2.48 22.65 -10.35
C ARG A 78 3.73 23.04 -9.56
N TYR A 79 4.66 22.13 -9.33
CA TYR A 79 5.92 22.43 -8.64
C TYR A 79 6.90 23.25 -9.46
N LYS A 80 6.95 23.02 -10.78
CA LYS A 80 7.73 23.86 -11.68
C LYS A 80 7.24 25.31 -11.63
N VAL A 81 5.94 25.55 -11.80
CA VAL A 81 5.35 26.89 -11.74
C VAL A 81 5.72 27.57 -10.42
N ARG A 82 5.64 26.83 -9.31
CA ARG A 82 6.09 27.35 -8.01
C ARG A 82 7.57 27.74 -8.01
N ALA A 83 8.45 26.89 -8.54
CA ALA A 83 9.89 27.16 -8.60
C ALA A 83 10.18 28.44 -9.40
N ASP A 84 9.49 28.62 -10.52
CA ASP A 84 9.60 29.81 -11.38
C ASP A 84 9.09 31.08 -10.67
N GLU A 85 7.91 31.02 -10.03
CA GLU A 85 7.32 32.13 -9.27
C GLU A 85 8.20 32.57 -8.08
N ALA A 86 8.75 31.60 -7.37
CA ALA A 86 9.67 31.83 -6.25
C ALA A 86 11.09 32.23 -6.69
N ARG A 87 11.36 32.21 -8.00
CA ARG A 87 12.68 32.50 -8.59
C ARG A 87 13.79 31.64 -7.97
N LEU A 88 13.49 30.36 -7.80
CA LEU A 88 14.46 29.37 -7.34
C LEU A 88 15.52 29.13 -8.42
N HIS A 89 16.60 28.40 -8.07
CA HIS A 89 17.62 28.05 -9.04
C HIS A 89 17.02 27.39 -10.30
N GLU A 90 17.45 27.83 -11.49
CA GLU A 90 16.92 27.37 -12.79
C GLU A 90 16.91 25.85 -12.94
N SER A 91 17.91 25.20 -12.31
CA SER A 91 18.07 23.75 -12.31
C SER A 91 16.86 23.00 -11.76
N ILE A 92 16.12 23.59 -10.81
CA ILE A 92 14.89 23.00 -10.25
C ILE A 92 13.83 22.93 -11.34
N GLY A 93 13.55 24.05 -12.01
CA GLY A 93 12.57 24.12 -13.09
C GLY A 93 12.92 23.18 -14.25
N THR A 94 14.20 23.15 -14.66
CA THR A 94 14.66 22.23 -15.72
C THR A 94 14.53 20.76 -15.31
N GLY A 95 14.69 20.43 -14.02
CA GLY A 95 14.50 19.06 -13.54
C GLY A 95 13.06 18.58 -13.68
N PHE A 96 12.09 19.42 -13.36
CA PHE A 96 10.67 19.12 -13.60
C PHE A 96 10.34 19.04 -15.09
N ASP A 97 10.95 19.87 -15.93
CA ASP A 97 10.80 19.77 -17.41
C ASP A 97 11.32 18.43 -17.94
N ASP A 98 12.48 17.96 -17.47
CA ASP A 98 13.03 16.67 -17.86
C ASP A 98 12.11 15.51 -17.46
N PHE A 99 11.49 15.57 -16.26
CA PHE A 99 10.52 14.59 -15.79
C PHE A 99 9.23 14.60 -16.63
N VAL A 100 8.64 15.78 -16.90
CA VAL A 100 7.46 15.91 -17.75
C VAL A 100 7.73 15.37 -19.15
N ALA A 101 8.88 15.72 -19.73
CA ALA A 101 9.27 15.21 -21.04
C ALA A 101 9.39 13.67 -21.02
N GLN A 102 9.82 13.09 -19.91
CA GLN A 102 9.94 11.64 -19.74
C GLN A 102 8.56 10.96 -19.69
N LEU A 103 7.59 11.53 -18.97
CA LEU A 103 6.19 11.06 -19.02
C LEU A 103 5.63 11.12 -20.44
N ASP A 104 5.93 12.21 -21.17
CA ASP A 104 5.52 12.37 -22.57
C ASP A 104 6.19 11.32 -23.49
N ALA A 105 7.46 10.97 -23.25
CA ALA A 105 8.16 9.94 -24.01
C ALA A 105 7.58 8.54 -23.79
N ILE A 106 7.23 8.19 -22.53
CA ILE A 106 6.60 6.91 -22.23
C ILE A 106 5.20 6.84 -22.84
N SER A 107 4.44 7.93 -22.77
CA SER A 107 3.11 8.01 -23.41
C SER A 107 3.18 7.83 -24.93
N LEU A 108 4.19 8.43 -25.57
CA LEU A 108 4.44 8.25 -27.01
C LEU A 108 4.77 6.80 -27.35
N PHE A 109 5.60 6.14 -26.55
CA PHE A 109 5.95 4.74 -26.74
C PHE A 109 4.71 3.83 -26.72
N PHE A 110 3.80 4.01 -25.76
CA PHE A 110 2.54 3.25 -25.74
C PHE A 110 1.70 3.47 -27.00
N SER A 111 1.67 4.70 -27.52
CA SER A 111 0.98 5.01 -28.79
C SER A 111 1.65 4.34 -30.00
N GLU A 112 2.98 4.28 -30.05
CA GLU A 112 3.70 3.59 -31.13
C GLU A 112 3.49 2.07 -31.08
N ILE A 113 3.49 1.49 -29.87
CA ILE A 113 3.14 0.08 -29.65
C ILE A 113 1.74 -0.23 -30.20
N GLU A 114 0.73 0.60 -29.89
CA GLU A 114 -0.64 0.42 -30.39
C GLU A 114 -0.72 0.50 -31.92
N LYS A 115 0.06 1.40 -32.55
CA LYS A 115 0.16 1.49 -34.01
C LYS A 115 0.79 0.24 -34.61
N ILE A 116 1.88 -0.26 -34.00
CA ILE A 116 2.54 -1.51 -34.43
C ILE A 116 1.54 -2.67 -34.38
N GLN A 117 0.72 -2.79 -33.32
CA GLN A 117 -0.33 -3.81 -33.23
C GLN A 117 -1.36 -3.65 -34.33
N THR A 118 -1.91 -2.45 -34.49
CA THR A 118 -2.97 -2.17 -35.46
C THR A 118 -2.50 -2.51 -36.87
N ASN A 119 -1.26 -2.18 -37.22
CA ASN A 119 -0.64 -2.53 -38.49
C ASN A 119 -0.45 -4.04 -38.64
N ALA A 120 0.00 -4.74 -37.60
CA ALA A 120 0.18 -6.18 -37.62
C ALA A 120 -1.16 -6.94 -37.78
N THR A 121 -2.22 -6.51 -37.09
CA THR A 121 -3.56 -7.09 -37.20
C THR A 121 -4.18 -6.82 -38.56
N ALA A 122 -4.00 -5.62 -39.12
CA ALA A 122 -4.47 -5.29 -40.46
C ALA A 122 -3.83 -6.17 -41.55
N GLN A 123 -2.60 -6.65 -41.34
CA GLN A 123 -1.91 -7.55 -42.26
C GLN A 123 -2.35 -9.03 -42.14
N LYS A 124 -2.99 -9.43 -41.03
CA LYS A 124 -3.48 -10.80 -40.79
C LYS A 124 -4.95 -10.84 -40.35
N PRO A 125 -5.90 -10.39 -41.19
CA PRO A 125 -7.32 -10.42 -40.85
C PRO A 125 -7.80 -11.88 -40.68
N GLY A 126 -8.22 -12.24 -39.46
CA GLY A 126 -8.78 -13.56 -39.14
C GLY A 126 -8.13 -14.29 -37.97
N GLN A 127 -6.96 -13.85 -37.49
CA GLN A 127 -6.44 -14.25 -36.19
C GLN A 127 -6.94 -13.23 -35.17
N ALA A 128 -8.01 -13.58 -34.45
CA ALA A 128 -8.40 -12.80 -33.28
C ALA A 128 -7.23 -12.84 -32.30
N PHE A 129 -6.56 -11.69 -32.13
CA PHE A 129 -5.53 -11.53 -31.12
C PHE A 129 -6.25 -11.59 -29.77
N ASP A 130 -6.24 -12.77 -29.16
CA ASP A 130 -6.70 -12.93 -27.80
C ASP A 130 -5.67 -12.18 -26.96
N SER A 131 -6.01 -10.95 -26.58
CA SER A 131 -5.14 -10.05 -25.82
C SER A 131 -5.03 -10.58 -24.39
N GLY A 132 -4.27 -11.67 -24.23
CA GLY A 132 -3.85 -12.26 -22.97
C GLY A 132 -3.03 -11.33 -22.07
N PHE A 133 -2.91 -10.06 -22.48
CA PHE A 133 -2.40 -8.93 -21.73
C PHE A 133 -3.21 -8.65 -20.43
N LYS A 134 -4.41 -9.25 -20.27
CA LYS A 134 -5.33 -8.94 -19.16
C LYS A 134 -5.11 -9.62 -17.80
N GLY A 135 -3.99 -10.30 -17.51
CA GLY A 135 -3.83 -10.70 -16.11
C GLY A 135 -2.65 -11.59 -15.76
N GLY A 136 -1.73 -11.02 -15.00
CA GLY A 136 -0.98 -11.73 -13.97
C GLY A 136 0.52 -11.82 -14.21
N GLN A 137 1.27 -11.57 -13.14
CA GLN A 137 2.71 -11.83 -12.94
C GLN A 137 3.72 -10.70 -13.22
N ALA A 138 3.38 -9.43 -12.96
CA ALA A 138 4.42 -8.38 -12.91
C ALA A 138 5.43 -8.63 -11.76
N ALA A 139 4.98 -9.00 -10.56
CA ALA A 139 5.84 -9.06 -9.37
C ALA A 139 6.90 -10.20 -9.36
N ALA A 140 6.61 -11.36 -9.97
CA ALA A 140 7.53 -12.50 -9.99
C ALA A 140 8.61 -12.39 -11.08
N VAL A 141 8.30 -11.68 -12.18
CA VAL A 141 9.20 -11.52 -13.33
C VAL A 141 10.21 -10.40 -13.09
N THR A 142 9.82 -9.29 -12.44
CA THR A 142 10.76 -8.22 -12.06
C THR A 142 11.87 -8.74 -11.12
N ALA A 143 11.53 -9.61 -10.17
CA ALA A 143 12.51 -10.23 -9.28
C ALA A 143 13.50 -11.17 -10.01
N ASN A 144 13.04 -11.90 -11.04
CA ASN A 144 13.89 -12.79 -11.85
C ASN A 144 14.77 -12.03 -12.84
N LEU A 145 14.25 -10.98 -13.50
CA LEU A 145 15.03 -10.13 -14.39
C LEU A 145 16.12 -9.37 -13.62
N ALA A 146 15.79 -8.86 -12.44
CA ALA A 146 16.76 -8.20 -11.56
C ALA A 146 17.86 -9.15 -11.05
N ALA A 147 17.57 -10.44 -10.90
CA ALA A 147 18.55 -11.46 -10.53
C ALA A 147 19.48 -11.88 -11.68
N GLN A 148 19.07 -11.63 -12.94
CA GLN A 148 19.83 -12.00 -14.14
C GLN A 148 20.59 -10.83 -14.78
N SER A 149 20.24 -9.59 -14.45
CA SER A 149 20.88 -8.40 -15.01
C SER A 149 22.08 -7.94 -14.17
N ASP A 150 23.27 -7.88 -14.77
CA ASP A 150 24.57 -7.54 -14.15
C ASP A 150 24.72 -6.05 -13.74
N PHE A 151 23.61 -5.33 -13.49
CA PHE A 151 23.63 -3.89 -13.22
C PHE A 151 23.95 -3.58 -11.75
N SER A 152 25.24 -3.50 -11.43
CA SER A 152 25.76 -3.17 -10.09
C SER A 152 25.84 -1.67 -9.76
N THR A 153 25.54 -0.78 -10.72
CA THR A 153 25.55 0.67 -10.53
C THR A 153 24.14 1.24 -10.36
N MET A 154 24.04 2.47 -9.86
CA MET A 154 22.79 3.23 -9.71
C MET A 154 22.00 3.41 -11.01
N GLU A 155 22.71 3.40 -12.15
CA GLU A 155 22.10 3.28 -13.48
C GLU A 155 21.17 2.06 -13.54
N GLY A 156 21.51 0.98 -12.86
CA GLY A 156 20.75 -0.27 -12.80
C GLY A 156 19.43 -0.24 -12.05
N ALA A 157 19.21 0.66 -11.08
CA ALA A 157 18.03 0.61 -10.20
C ALA A 157 16.86 1.37 -10.80
N LEU A 158 17.17 2.56 -11.28
CA LEU A 158 16.21 3.38 -12.01
C LEU A 158 16.05 2.82 -13.43
N ALA A 159 17.10 2.21 -14.02
CA ALA A 159 16.90 1.30 -15.13
C ALA A 159 15.99 0.16 -14.71
N SER A 160 16.25 -0.66 -13.69
CA SER A 160 15.42 -1.84 -13.43
C SER A 160 13.96 -1.55 -13.11
N ILE A 161 13.62 -0.37 -12.56
CA ILE A 161 12.22 0.04 -12.35
C ILE A 161 11.59 0.48 -13.68
N LEU A 162 12.24 1.36 -14.45
CA LEU A 162 11.72 1.84 -15.76
C LEU A 162 11.77 0.75 -16.84
N VAL A 163 12.90 0.04 -16.90
CA VAL A 163 13.23 -1.06 -17.80
C VAL A 163 12.57 -2.35 -17.36
N GLY A 164 12.39 -2.63 -16.07
CA GLY A 164 11.70 -3.85 -15.64
C GLY A 164 10.21 -3.83 -16.00
N GLY A 165 9.55 -2.67 -15.91
CA GLY A 165 8.17 -2.50 -16.40
C GLY A 165 8.09 -2.61 -17.93
N LEU A 166 9.00 -1.96 -18.65
CA LEU A 166 9.08 -2.03 -20.12
C LEU A 166 9.42 -3.44 -20.62
N VAL A 167 10.45 -4.07 -20.06
CA VAL A 167 10.87 -5.45 -20.37
C VAL A 167 9.78 -6.43 -20.00
N TYR A 168 9.06 -6.25 -18.89
CA TYR A 168 7.90 -7.09 -18.59
C TYR A 168 6.80 -6.95 -19.65
N ALA A 169 6.47 -5.72 -20.05
CA ALA A 169 5.48 -5.49 -21.11
C ALA A 169 5.91 -6.13 -22.44
N VAL A 170 7.20 -6.03 -22.77
CA VAL A 170 7.82 -6.64 -23.97
C VAL A 170 7.93 -8.17 -23.86
N ASP A 171 8.23 -8.72 -22.70
CA ASP A 171 8.35 -10.17 -22.47
C ASP A 171 6.98 -10.85 -22.47
N SER A 172 5.99 -10.23 -21.82
CA SER A 172 4.58 -10.66 -21.89
C SER A 172 4.09 -10.66 -23.35
N TRP A 173 4.50 -9.65 -24.11
CA TRP A 173 4.22 -9.57 -25.53
C TRP A 173 4.94 -10.66 -26.33
N ASN A 174 6.23 -10.89 -26.08
CA ASN A 174 7.06 -11.89 -26.75
C ASN A 174 6.60 -13.32 -26.50
N GLN A 175 5.93 -13.58 -25.38
CA GLN A 175 5.32 -14.89 -25.07
C GLN A 175 4.07 -15.19 -25.91
N SER A 176 3.49 -14.20 -26.60
CA SER A 176 2.45 -14.47 -27.59
C SER A 176 3.04 -15.17 -28.82
N SER A 177 2.73 -16.46 -28.97
CA SER A 177 3.16 -17.32 -30.08
C SER A 177 2.60 -16.90 -31.44
N ALA A 178 1.68 -15.92 -31.47
CA ALA A 178 1.01 -15.45 -32.67
C ALA A 178 1.73 -14.30 -33.41
N LEU A 179 2.73 -13.68 -32.76
CA LEU A 179 3.40 -12.50 -33.32
C LEU A 179 4.52 -12.88 -34.28
N ASP A 180 4.58 -12.15 -35.40
CA ASP A 180 5.71 -12.21 -36.32
C ASP A 180 6.97 -11.70 -35.63
N GLN A 181 8.11 -12.32 -35.93
CA GLN A 181 9.42 -11.96 -35.39
C GLN A 181 9.75 -10.48 -35.68
N SER A 182 9.31 -9.98 -36.84
CA SER A 182 9.48 -8.57 -37.23
C SER A 182 8.80 -7.58 -36.28
N VAL A 183 7.63 -7.95 -35.73
CA VAL A 183 6.89 -7.11 -34.77
C VAL A 183 7.59 -7.12 -33.41
N LYS A 184 8.13 -8.26 -32.99
CA LYS A 184 8.90 -8.39 -31.74
C LYS A 184 10.15 -7.51 -31.79
N GLU A 185 10.91 -7.61 -32.88
CA GLU A 185 12.12 -6.79 -33.11
C GLU A 185 11.82 -5.29 -33.14
N ALA A 186 10.70 -4.88 -33.74
CA ALA A 186 10.29 -3.47 -33.77
C ALA A 186 9.94 -2.95 -32.37
N VAL A 187 9.18 -3.73 -31.59
CA VAL A 187 8.81 -3.36 -30.21
C VAL A 187 10.05 -3.32 -29.30
N GLU A 188 10.96 -4.29 -29.42
CA GLU A 188 12.24 -4.31 -28.68
C GLU A 188 13.13 -3.10 -29.02
N ALA A 189 13.18 -2.70 -30.30
CA ALA A 189 13.93 -1.52 -30.72
C ALA A 189 13.37 -0.23 -30.12
N GLU A 190 12.04 -0.03 -30.15
CA GLU A 190 11.37 1.11 -29.53
C GLU A 190 11.55 1.12 -28.01
N ALA A 191 11.44 -0.04 -27.36
CA ALA A 191 11.64 -0.16 -25.91
C ALA A 191 13.06 0.21 -25.50
N LYS A 192 14.07 -0.26 -26.27
CA LYS A 192 15.47 0.10 -26.06
C LYS A 192 15.72 1.59 -26.27
N GLN A 193 15.16 2.18 -27.32
CA GLN A 193 15.29 3.61 -27.58
C GLN A 193 14.68 4.45 -26.45
N LEU A 194 13.50 4.06 -25.96
CA LEU A 194 12.88 4.70 -24.81
C LEU A 194 13.77 4.55 -23.57
N GLN A 195 14.21 3.34 -23.25
CA GLN A 195 15.10 3.07 -22.13
C GLN A 195 16.35 3.96 -22.15
N ASP A 196 17.07 4.03 -23.27
CA ASP A 196 18.28 4.84 -23.41
C ASP A 196 17.96 6.34 -23.18
N ALA A 197 16.84 6.82 -23.72
CA ALA A 197 16.40 8.20 -23.55
C ALA A 197 16.02 8.52 -22.08
N LEU A 198 15.38 7.59 -21.38
CA LEU A 198 15.01 7.73 -19.97
C LEU A 198 16.26 7.76 -19.09
N MET A 199 17.19 6.84 -19.30
CA MET A 199 18.44 6.78 -18.54
C MET A 199 19.29 8.03 -18.74
N GLN A 200 19.39 8.52 -19.97
CA GLN A 200 20.11 9.76 -20.25
C GLN A 200 19.48 10.97 -19.53
N ARG A 201 18.15 11.07 -19.50
CA ARG A 201 17.44 12.17 -18.81
C ARG A 201 17.65 12.12 -17.31
N LEU A 202 17.52 10.93 -16.74
CA LEU A 202 17.72 10.70 -15.32
C LEU A 202 19.13 11.08 -14.87
N GLU A 203 20.17 10.63 -15.58
CA GLU A 203 21.56 10.97 -15.23
C GLU A 203 21.84 12.47 -15.39
N ARG A 204 21.25 13.13 -16.40
CA ARG A 204 21.33 14.60 -16.52
C ARG A 204 20.67 15.31 -15.34
N SER A 205 19.49 14.87 -14.91
CA SER A 205 18.80 15.42 -13.72
C SER A 205 19.64 15.23 -12.47
N ARG A 206 20.19 14.02 -12.25
CA ARG A 206 21.07 13.71 -11.14
C ARG A 206 22.30 14.61 -11.10
N GLN A 207 23.06 14.66 -12.21
CA GLN A 207 24.28 15.46 -12.30
C GLN A 207 24.00 16.94 -12.03
N ARG A 208 22.87 17.45 -12.55
CA ARG A 208 22.41 18.81 -12.31
C ARG A 208 22.15 19.09 -10.82
N PHE A 209 21.50 18.17 -10.10
CA PHE A 209 21.26 18.35 -8.67
C PHE A 209 22.52 18.18 -7.83
N LEU A 210 23.45 17.31 -8.24
CA LEU A 210 24.78 17.23 -7.62
C LEU A 210 25.54 18.55 -7.76
N ASP A 211 25.50 19.18 -8.93
CA ASP A 211 26.15 20.47 -9.16
C ASP A 211 25.50 21.59 -8.34
N LEU A 212 24.16 21.60 -8.26
CA LEU A 212 23.44 22.52 -7.39
C LEU A 212 23.78 22.29 -5.89
N ALA A 213 23.89 21.03 -5.46
CA ALA A 213 24.28 20.68 -4.09
C ALA A 213 25.67 21.24 -3.77
N ARG A 214 26.65 21.04 -4.66
CA ARG A 214 28.01 21.58 -4.53
C ARG A 214 28.00 23.10 -4.43
N GLN A 215 27.24 23.77 -5.31
CA GLN A 215 27.11 25.22 -5.32
C GLN A 215 26.51 25.76 -4.01
N LYS A 216 25.55 25.04 -3.42
CA LYS A 216 24.86 25.43 -2.19
C LYS A 216 25.56 24.92 -0.91
N GLY A 217 26.65 24.16 -1.03
CA GLY A 217 27.35 23.55 0.10
C GLY A 217 26.55 22.46 0.80
N TRP A 218 25.68 21.77 0.07
CA TRP A 218 24.90 20.65 0.58
C TRP A 218 25.69 19.34 0.42
N PRO A 219 25.69 18.43 1.40
CA PRO A 219 26.29 17.12 1.24
C PRO A 219 25.63 16.38 0.08
N GLU A 220 26.44 15.82 -0.82
CA GLU A 220 25.93 15.11 -2.01
C GLU A 220 25.01 13.93 -1.65
N ARG A 221 25.26 13.25 -0.52
CA ARG A 221 24.36 12.18 -0.04
C ARG A 221 22.97 12.67 0.39
N GLU A 222 22.82 13.96 0.71
CA GLU A 222 21.57 14.52 1.21
C GLU A 222 20.57 14.85 0.09
N ILE A 223 21.03 15.17 -1.12
CA ILE A 223 20.15 15.48 -2.25
C ILE A 223 19.43 14.24 -2.79
N GLY A 224 19.89 13.06 -2.38
CA GLY A 224 19.48 11.75 -2.86
C GLY A 224 19.91 11.46 -4.27
N TRP A 225 19.13 10.65 -4.97
CA TRP A 225 19.49 10.04 -6.24
C TRP A 225 20.68 9.10 -6.09
N ASP A 226 20.62 8.20 -5.10
CA ASP A 226 21.59 7.13 -4.84
C ASP A 226 20.93 5.74 -4.87
N LEU A 227 19.78 5.64 -5.55
CA LEU A 227 19.00 4.42 -5.68
C LEU A 227 19.86 3.33 -6.33
N SER A 228 20.35 2.40 -5.52
CA SER A 228 21.06 1.22 -6.02
C SER A 228 20.06 0.09 -6.28
N THR A 229 20.29 -0.67 -7.35
CA THR A 229 19.43 -1.82 -7.72
C THR A 229 19.39 -2.81 -6.59
N GLN A 230 20.58 -3.01 -5.99
CA GLN A 230 20.77 -3.89 -4.86
C GLN A 230 19.89 -3.48 -3.68
N SER A 231 19.85 -2.19 -3.33
CA SER A 231 18.99 -1.71 -2.26
C SER A 231 17.50 -1.95 -2.55
N ALA A 232 17.04 -1.64 -3.76
CA ALA A 232 15.64 -1.82 -4.13
C ALA A 232 15.26 -3.32 -4.06
N ASN A 233 16.11 -4.18 -4.60
CA ASN A 233 15.93 -5.64 -4.55
C ASN A 233 15.96 -6.18 -3.12
N ASP A 234 16.87 -5.70 -2.28
CA ASP A 234 16.96 -6.08 -0.87
C ASP A 234 15.70 -5.66 -0.11
N THR A 235 15.23 -4.43 -0.33
CA THR A 235 14.00 -3.90 0.26
C THR A 235 12.79 -4.72 -0.18
N MET A 236 12.66 -5.01 -1.48
CA MET A 236 11.58 -5.86 -2.00
C MET A 236 11.60 -7.27 -1.40
N ARG A 237 12.79 -7.86 -1.27
CA ARG A 237 12.96 -9.16 -0.62
C ARG A 237 12.56 -9.12 0.85
N MET A 238 12.90 -8.04 1.57
CA MET A 238 12.47 -7.84 2.95
C MET A 238 10.94 -7.73 3.04
N ILE A 239 10.28 -7.00 2.13
CA ILE A 239 8.81 -6.93 2.07
C ILE A 239 8.21 -8.33 1.83
N GLN A 240 8.71 -9.05 0.82
CA GLN A 240 8.21 -10.39 0.47
C GLN A 240 8.37 -11.40 1.63
N ASN A 241 9.43 -11.24 2.41
CA ASN A 241 9.70 -12.09 3.58
C ASN A 241 9.05 -11.57 4.88
N GLY A 242 8.37 -10.42 4.86
CA GLY A 242 7.85 -9.78 6.07
C GLY A 242 8.94 -9.34 7.07
N ASP A 243 10.16 -9.07 6.60
CA ASP A 243 11.30 -8.65 7.43
C ASP A 243 11.20 -7.15 7.79
N VAL A 244 10.27 -6.83 8.68
CA VAL A 244 10.05 -5.46 9.18
C VAL A 244 11.31 -4.89 9.85
N GLY A 245 12.08 -5.72 10.55
CA GLY A 245 13.32 -5.30 11.22
C GLY A 245 14.40 -4.86 10.24
N GLY A 246 14.55 -5.59 9.14
CA GLY A 246 15.40 -5.21 8.00
C GLY A 246 14.96 -3.88 7.40
N LEU A 247 13.66 -3.71 7.11
CA LEU A 247 13.10 -2.46 6.56
C LEU A 247 13.33 -1.25 7.48
N ILE A 248 13.16 -1.42 8.79
CA ILE A 248 13.44 -0.36 9.77
C ILE A 248 14.92 0.04 9.72
N SER A 249 15.82 -0.94 9.69
CA SER A 249 17.27 -0.69 9.67
C SER A 249 17.69 0.06 8.41
N VAL A 250 17.12 -0.32 7.28
CA VAL A 250 17.22 0.34 5.98
C VAL A 250 16.77 1.80 6.07
N ALA A 251 15.55 2.06 6.55
CA ALA A 251 15.02 3.41 6.64
C ALA A 251 15.80 4.28 7.63
N ALA A 252 16.31 3.68 8.72
CA ALA A 252 17.12 4.38 9.70
C ALA A 252 18.46 4.84 9.12
N ALA A 253 19.11 4.02 8.30
CA ALA A 253 20.34 4.38 7.60
C ALA A 253 20.12 5.58 6.66
N LYS A 254 19.07 5.52 5.82
CA LYS A 254 18.71 6.63 4.92
C LYS A 254 18.42 7.92 5.69
N ARG A 255 17.70 7.81 6.81
CA ARG A 255 17.40 8.96 7.66
C ARG A 255 18.66 9.57 8.25
N ALA A 256 19.65 8.77 8.62
CA ALA A 256 20.93 9.25 9.11
C ALA A 256 21.74 9.97 8.01
N GLU A 257 21.65 9.50 6.76
CA GLU A 257 22.27 10.15 5.60
C GLU A 257 21.55 11.43 5.18
N ARG A 258 20.23 11.49 5.40
CA ARG A 258 19.32 12.55 4.97
C ARG A 258 18.44 13.07 6.11
N PRO A 259 19.02 13.69 7.14
CA PRO A 259 18.27 14.10 8.33
C PRO A 259 17.26 15.23 8.09
N PHE A 260 17.34 15.92 6.93
CA PHE A 260 16.44 17.01 6.54
C PHE A 260 15.40 16.60 5.50
N ASP A 261 15.34 15.32 5.14
CA ASP A 261 14.31 14.83 4.24
C ASP A 261 13.09 14.39 5.05
N PRO A 262 12.00 15.17 5.04
CA PRO A 262 10.79 14.80 5.76
C PRO A 262 10.15 13.54 5.19
N LEU A 263 10.31 13.22 3.90
CA LEU A 263 9.70 12.03 3.30
C LEU A 263 10.31 10.75 3.87
N ILE A 264 11.65 10.68 3.94
CA ILE A 264 12.35 9.54 4.54
C ILE A 264 12.07 9.41 6.02
N ALA A 265 11.97 10.54 6.73
CA ALA A 265 11.62 10.54 8.14
C ALA A 265 10.21 9.98 8.37
N LEU A 266 9.24 10.32 7.51
CA LEU A 266 7.89 9.77 7.57
C LEU A 266 7.87 8.26 7.30
N SER A 267 8.58 7.76 6.29
CA SER A 267 8.68 6.32 6.01
C SER A 267 9.29 5.56 7.17
N HIS A 268 10.40 6.08 7.71
CA HIS A 268 11.06 5.51 8.88
C HIS A 268 10.11 5.46 10.08
N ASN A 269 9.36 6.54 10.32
CA ASN A 269 8.41 6.61 11.43
C ASN A 269 7.24 5.63 11.26
N LEU A 270 6.74 5.45 10.04
CA LEU A 270 5.73 4.43 9.75
C LEU A 270 6.26 3.01 10.03
N LEU A 271 7.46 2.69 9.53
CA LEU A 271 8.08 1.38 9.75
C LEU A 271 8.36 1.13 11.24
N MET A 272 8.86 2.15 11.96
CA MET A 272 9.06 2.07 13.41
C MET A 272 7.76 1.82 14.15
N ALA A 273 6.65 2.42 13.71
CA ALA A 273 5.35 2.19 14.33
C ALA A 273 4.89 0.74 14.16
N ILE A 274 5.05 0.19 12.95
CA ILE A 274 4.75 -1.23 12.65
C ILE A 274 5.62 -2.17 13.51
N GLY A 275 6.91 -1.89 13.65
CA GLY A 275 7.83 -2.71 14.43
C GLY A 275 7.79 -2.51 15.95
N SER A 276 7.14 -1.45 16.45
CA SER A 276 7.17 -1.07 17.88
C SER A 276 6.44 -2.01 18.83
N GLY A 277 5.76 -3.05 18.32
CA GLY A 277 5.05 -4.04 19.15
C GLY A 277 3.99 -3.41 20.04
N GLU A 278 3.35 -2.33 19.57
CA GLU A 278 2.25 -1.63 20.25
C GLU A 278 2.62 -0.94 21.58
N SER A 279 3.88 -0.53 21.80
CA SER A 279 4.22 0.30 22.98
C SER A 279 3.60 1.72 22.84
N PRO A 280 2.65 2.15 23.71
CA PRO A 280 2.02 3.47 23.58
C PRO A 280 3.02 4.62 23.65
N SER A 281 4.03 4.52 24.52
CA SER A 281 5.06 5.54 24.67
C SER A 281 5.97 5.67 23.46
N ASP A 282 6.25 4.56 22.76
CA ASP A 282 7.02 4.62 21.53
C ASP A 282 6.22 5.24 20.40
N LEU A 283 4.94 4.91 20.29
CA LEU A 283 4.03 5.52 19.32
C LEU A 283 3.87 7.03 19.55
N ASP A 284 3.76 7.48 20.79
CA ASP A 284 3.74 8.91 21.13
C ASP A 284 5.03 9.61 20.69
N ARG A 285 6.19 8.98 20.94
CA ARG A 285 7.49 9.53 20.52
C ARG A 285 7.62 9.61 19.00
N ILE A 286 7.16 8.59 18.28
CA ILE A 286 7.17 8.56 16.81
C ILE A 286 6.18 9.59 16.24
N CYS A 287 5.03 9.79 16.89
CA CYS A 287 4.06 10.83 16.55
C CYS A 287 4.69 12.23 16.65
N GLU A 288 5.31 12.56 17.79
CA GLU A 288 5.97 13.85 17.98
C GLU A 288 7.13 14.07 17.01
N ASP A 289 7.90 13.01 16.73
CA ASP A 289 8.95 13.08 15.71
C ASP A 289 8.39 13.38 14.31
N SER A 290 7.24 12.79 13.95
CA SER A 290 6.55 13.06 12.68
C SER A 290 6.05 14.52 12.61
N LEU A 291 5.49 15.04 13.69
CA LEU A 291 5.07 16.44 13.78
C LEU A 291 6.24 17.42 13.62
N ASN A 292 7.42 17.08 14.15
CA ASN A 292 8.62 17.88 13.96
C ASN A 292 9.05 17.90 12.47
N GLN A 293 8.81 16.84 11.70
CA GLN A 293 9.10 16.81 10.27
C GLN A 293 8.23 17.78 9.46
N LYS A 294 7.02 18.10 9.94
CA LYS A 294 6.14 19.09 9.29
C LYS A 294 6.84 20.44 9.12
N ALA A 295 7.72 20.81 10.06
CA ALA A 295 8.47 22.07 10.02
C ALA A 295 9.53 22.11 8.90
N LEU A 296 9.89 20.96 8.32
CA LEU A 296 10.78 20.88 7.16
C LEU A 296 10.05 21.08 5.84
N ILE A 297 8.71 21.09 5.84
CA ILE A 297 7.90 21.32 4.64
C ILE A 297 7.68 22.83 4.45
N PRO A 298 8.04 23.43 3.30
CA PRO A 298 7.89 24.86 3.08
C PRO A 298 6.43 25.32 3.19
N ALA A 299 6.15 26.42 3.89
CA ALA A 299 4.79 26.84 4.28
C ALA A 299 3.84 27.27 3.12
N HIS A 300 4.32 27.30 1.86
CA HIS A 300 3.49 27.69 0.71
C HIS A 300 2.36 26.68 0.45
N SER A 301 1.19 27.14 0.03
CA SER A 301 -0.03 26.32 -0.11
C SER A 301 0.08 25.17 -1.10
N VAL A 302 0.98 25.29 -2.08
CA VAL A 302 1.30 24.21 -3.02
C VAL A 302 1.75 22.91 -2.32
N TYR A 303 2.25 23.01 -1.09
CA TYR A 303 2.69 21.89 -0.25
C TYR A 303 1.69 21.52 0.86
N ASP A 304 0.47 22.06 0.85
CA ASP A 304 -0.54 21.76 1.88
C ASP A 304 -0.86 20.27 1.97
N HIS A 305 -0.95 19.58 0.83
CA HIS A 305 -1.18 18.13 0.80
C HIS A 305 -0.05 17.33 1.46
N HIS A 306 1.23 17.73 1.31
CA HIS A 306 2.34 17.10 2.03
C HIS A 306 2.29 17.36 3.54
N ARG A 307 1.95 18.59 3.95
CA ARG A 307 1.73 18.90 5.39
C ARG A 307 0.55 18.13 5.96
N LEU A 308 -0.51 17.96 5.19
CA LEU A 308 -1.66 17.14 5.54
C LEU A 308 -1.25 15.69 5.71
N ALA A 309 -0.43 15.12 4.81
CA ALA A 309 0.07 13.75 4.93
C ALA A 309 0.84 13.55 6.25
N VAL A 310 1.73 14.48 6.62
CA VAL A 310 2.42 14.45 7.93
C VAL A 310 1.44 14.51 9.11
N LEU A 311 0.46 15.41 9.06
CA LEU A 311 -0.54 15.56 10.12
C LEU A 311 -1.40 14.29 10.25
N SER A 312 -1.89 13.74 9.14
CA SER A 312 -2.67 12.52 9.10
C SER A 312 -1.88 11.33 9.64
N GLN A 313 -0.60 11.19 9.28
CA GLN A 313 0.27 10.16 9.84
C GLN A 313 0.45 10.33 11.35
N ALA A 314 0.70 11.55 11.84
CA ALA A 314 0.79 11.82 13.27
C ALA A 314 -0.54 11.48 13.98
N ALA A 315 -1.68 11.83 13.38
CA ALA A 315 -3.00 11.52 13.92
C ALA A 315 -3.28 10.00 13.96
N LEU A 316 -2.85 9.25 12.94
CA LEU A 316 -2.88 7.79 12.91
C LEU A 316 -2.03 7.19 14.04
N LEU A 317 -0.80 7.68 14.24
CA LEU A 317 0.10 7.23 15.31
C LEU A 317 -0.46 7.52 16.70
N ALA A 318 -1.06 8.70 16.91
CA ALA A 318 -1.74 9.03 18.16
C ALA A 318 -2.97 8.12 18.39
N SER A 319 -3.69 7.78 17.32
CA SER A 319 -4.82 6.83 17.39
C SER A 319 -4.34 5.42 17.74
N ALA A 320 -3.21 4.98 17.17
CA ALA A 320 -2.55 3.71 17.49
C ALA A 320 -2.05 3.67 18.93
N SER A 321 -1.42 4.74 19.41
CA SER A 321 -0.97 4.89 20.80
C SER A 321 -2.14 4.73 21.79
N ARG A 322 -3.27 5.40 21.50
CA ARG A 322 -4.52 5.22 22.26
C ARG A 322 -5.02 3.78 22.23
N GLN A 323 -5.01 3.14 21.06
CA GLN A 323 -5.49 1.78 20.91
C GLN A 323 -4.64 0.79 21.73
N ALA A 324 -3.33 0.91 21.63
CA ALA A 324 -2.39 0.13 22.41
C ALA A 324 -2.60 0.30 23.93
N GLU A 325 -2.80 1.53 24.40
CA GLU A 325 -3.14 1.83 25.80
C GLU A 325 -4.40 1.05 26.24
N ARG A 326 -5.42 0.97 25.37
CA ARG A 326 -6.65 0.22 25.66
C ARG A 326 -6.47 -1.29 25.61
N MET A 327 -5.67 -1.81 24.69
CA MET A 327 -5.33 -3.24 24.65
C MET A 327 -4.61 -3.67 25.94
N GLY A 328 -3.86 -2.75 26.56
CA GLY A 328 -3.27 -2.92 27.89
C GLY A 328 -4.25 -2.84 29.08
N GLY A 329 -5.56 -2.72 28.82
CA GLY A 329 -6.61 -2.67 29.85
C GLY A 329 -6.84 -1.30 30.48
N ALA A 330 -6.25 -0.23 29.93
CA ALA A 330 -6.52 1.13 30.41
C ALA A 330 -7.98 1.54 30.15
N SER A 331 -8.49 2.46 30.97
CA SER A 331 -9.86 2.96 30.84
C SER A 331 -10.10 3.56 29.44
N PRO A 332 -11.20 3.21 28.76
CA PRO A 332 -11.40 3.52 27.35
C PRO A 332 -11.71 4.99 27.03
N ARG A 333 -11.93 5.88 28.03
CA ARG A 333 -12.49 7.23 27.79
C ARG A 333 -11.62 8.35 28.36
N SER A 334 -11.46 9.41 27.57
CA SER A 334 -10.86 10.69 27.96
C SER A 334 -9.42 10.64 28.48
N SER A 335 -8.61 9.69 27.98
CA SER A 335 -7.18 9.70 28.25
C SER A 335 -6.50 10.89 27.56
N SER A 336 -5.28 11.24 27.98
CA SER A 336 -4.50 12.27 27.27
C SER A 336 -4.20 11.87 25.82
N ARG A 337 -4.06 10.55 25.54
CA ARG A 337 -3.84 10.02 24.19
C ARG A 337 -5.09 10.11 23.33
N SER A 338 -6.27 9.81 23.88
CA SER A 338 -7.53 9.99 23.15
C SER A 338 -7.74 11.44 22.73
N ARG A 339 -7.56 12.39 23.65
CA ARG A 339 -7.67 13.83 23.34
C ARG A 339 -6.64 14.27 22.30
N ARG A 340 -5.40 13.80 22.42
CA ARG A 340 -4.34 14.09 21.44
C ARG A 340 -4.69 13.59 20.04
N ALA A 341 -5.25 12.39 19.93
CA ALA A 341 -5.71 11.86 18.64
C ALA A 341 -6.83 12.73 18.04
N VAL A 342 -7.79 13.18 18.85
CA VAL A 342 -8.85 14.11 18.41
C VAL A 342 -8.25 15.42 17.91
N GLU A 343 -7.39 16.07 18.70
CA GLU A 343 -6.73 17.33 18.33
C GLU A 343 -6.00 17.24 16.97
N LEU A 344 -5.29 16.14 16.74
CA LEU A 344 -4.53 15.94 15.50
C LEU A 344 -5.44 15.65 14.31
N TRP A 345 -6.53 14.90 14.48
CA TRP A 345 -7.51 14.68 13.41
C TRP A 345 -8.34 15.93 13.11
N GLU A 346 -8.63 16.76 14.10
CA GLU A 346 -9.23 18.09 13.88
C GLU A 346 -8.28 18.98 13.06
N ALA A 347 -7.00 19.04 13.43
CA ALA A 347 -5.99 19.81 12.67
C ALA A 347 -5.80 19.28 11.24
N ALA A 348 -5.81 17.95 11.04
CA ALA A 348 -5.77 17.35 9.71
C ALA A 348 -7.03 17.69 8.91
N HIS A 349 -8.21 17.63 9.54
CA HIS A 349 -9.46 18.00 8.89
C HIS A 349 -9.50 19.47 8.49
N GLU A 350 -9.00 20.39 9.31
CA GLU A 350 -8.89 21.81 8.95
C GLU A 350 -7.93 22.05 7.77
N ALA A 351 -6.88 21.25 7.64
CA ALA A 351 -5.89 21.32 6.57
C ALA A 351 -6.27 20.55 5.29
N ARG A 352 -7.44 19.89 5.25
CA ARG A 352 -7.81 18.98 4.17
C ARG A 352 -8.05 19.70 2.84
N THR A 353 -7.80 18.98 1.75
CA THR A 353 -8.26 19.34 0.40
C THR A 353 -9.64 18.73 0.14
N PRO A 354 -10.39 19.18 -0.89
CA PRO A 354 -11.64 18.53 -1.28
C PRO A 354 -11.51 17.01 -1.50
N ASP A 355 -10.38 16.56 -2.06
CA ASP A 355 -10.17 15.15 -2.45
C ASP A 355 -9.83 14.22 -1.27
N THR A 356 -9.24 14.76 -0.20
CA THR A 356 -8.81 13.97 0.99
C THR A 356 -9.82 13.99 2.12
N GLY A 357 -10.98 14.63 1.90
CA GLY A 357 -11.82 15.06 3.01
C GLY A 357 -12.61 13.95 3.70
N ASP A 358 -13.00 12.91 2.96
CA ASP A 358 -13.89 11.87 3.47
C ASP A 358 -13.18 10.90 4.42
N GLU A 359 -11.98 10.46 4.06
CA GLU A 359 -11.18 9.56 4.89
C GLU A 359 -10.70 10.25 6.17
N VAL A 360 -10.22 11.50 6.08
CA VAL A 360 -9.85 12.30 7.26
C VAL A 360 -11.05 12.51 8.18
N ALA A 361 -12.24 12.77 7.63
CA ALA A 361 -13.47 12.90 8.42
C ALA A 361 -13.88 11.57 9.07
N LEU A 362 -13.73 10.44 8.38
CA LEU A 362 -13.98 9.11 8.92
C LEU A 362 -13.08 8.85 10.14
N TYR A 363 -11.78 9.08 10.02
CA TYR A 363 -10.83 8.83 11.10
C TYR A 363 -10.99 9.80 12.27
N ARG A 364 -11.38 11.04 11.99
CA ARG A 364 -11.80 11.97 13.04
C ARG A 364 -13.04 11.46 13.78
N ALA A 365 -14.03 10.90 13.09
CA ALA A 365 -15.19 10.29 13.74
C ALA A 365 -14.78 9.13 14.66
N CYS A 366 -13.84 8.28 14.23
CA CYS A 366 -13.26 7.22 15.04
C CYS A 366 -12.54 7.76 16.27
N ALA A 367 -11.81 8.87 16.13
CA ALA A 367 -11.12 9.53 17.23
C ALA A 367 -12.11 10.11 18.26
N TYR A 368 -13.17 10.81 17.82
CA TYR A 368 -14.24 11.30 18.70
C TYR A 368 -14.88 10.15 19.48
N ALA A 369 -15.24 9.06 18.81
CA ALA A 369 -15.83 7.90 19.46
C ALA A 369 -14.87 7.30 20.50
N GLY A 370 -13.59 7.24 20.14
CA GLY A 370 -12.51 6.78 21.00
C GLY A 370 -12.21 7.65 22.21
N ASP A 371 -12.58 8.94 22.19
CA ASP A 371 -12.51 9.83 23.34
C ASP A 371 -13.80 9.81 24.19
N GLY A 372 -14.84 9.13 23.71
CA GLY A 372 -16.16 9.05 24.35
C GLY A 372 -17.18 10.05 23.81
N GLU A 373 -16.84 10.83 22.79
CA GLU A 373 -17.71 11.82 22.14
C GLU A 373 -18.58 11.19 21.03
N THR A 374 -19.33 10.13 21.35
CA THR A 374 -20.12 9.34 20.36
C THR A 374 -21.14 10.17 19.59
N ALA A 375 -21.68 11.25 20.18
CA ALA A 375 -22.58 12.16 19.50
C ALA A 375 -21.91 12.93 18.34
N LYS A 376 -20.67 13.40 18.52
CA LYS A 376 -19.90 14.04 17.44
C LYS A 376 -19.54 13.02 16.36
N ALA A 377 -19.07 11.84 16.76
CA ALA A 377 -18.75 10.75 15.85
C ALA A 377 -19.92 10.38 14.93
N ARG A 378 -21.14 10.22 15.48
CA ARG A 378 -22.35 9.93 14.68
C ARG A 378 -22.70 11.06 13.71
N THR A 379 -22.49 12.31 14.12
CA THR A 379 -22.74 13.48 13.26
C THR A 379 -21.82 13.48 12.04
N GLU A 380 -20.53 13.20 12.26
CA GLU A 380 -19.54 13.04 11.18
C GLU A 380 -19.88 11.88 10.25
N LEU A 381 -20.14 10.68 10.80
CA LEU A 381 -20.48 9.50 9.99
C LEU A 381 -21.74 9.74 9.14
N ARG A 382 -22.76 10.40 9.69
CA ARG A 382 -23.96 10.76 8.92
C ARG A 382 -23.64 11.67 7.72
N ALA A 383 -22.68 12.59 7.84
CA ALA A 383 -22.27 13.46 6.75
C ALA A 383 -21.48 12.74 5.63
N LEU A 384 -20.96 11.54 5.92
CA LEU A 384 -20.23 10.68 5.00
C LEU A 384 -21.12 9.64 4.30
N TYR A 385 -22.34 9.41 4.80
CA TYR A 385 -23.20 8.29 4.38
C TYR A 385 -23.36 8.20 2.86
N ASP A 386 -23.73 9.28 2.18
CA ASP A 386 -24.01 9.24 0.73
C ASP A 386 -22.78 8.87 -0.12
N ARG A 387 -21.56 9.13 0.39
CA ARG A 387 -20.30 8.89 -0.32
C ARG A 387 -19.60 7.59 0.09
N MET A 388 -19.83 7.12 1.32
CA MET A 388 -19.07 6.01 1.90
C MET A 388 -19.91 4.83 2.40
N LYS A 389 -21.26 4.84 2.30
CA LYS A 389 -22.13 3.79 2.88
C LYS A 389 -21.82 2.35 2.45
N ASP A 390 -21.18 2.16 1.30
CA ASP A 390 -20.83 0.84 0.76
C ASP A 390 -19.36 0.47 1.02
N GLN A 391 -18.58 1.36 1.66
CA GLN A 391 -17.17 1.15 1.97
C GLN A 391 -17.00 0.34 3.27
N PRO A 392 -16.17 -0.72 3.28
CA PRO A 392 -15.96 -1.58 4.46
C PRO A 392 -15.54 -0.80 5.71
N ASP A 393 -14.61 0.13 5.57
CA ASP A 393 -14.06 0.91 6.69
C ASP A 393 -15.12 1.84 7.32
N TYR A 394 -16.00 2.41 6.49
CA TYR A 394 -17.12 3.22 6.97
C TYR A 394 -18.15 2.38 7.74
N LEU A 395 -18.50 1.21 7.20
CA LEU A 395 -19.43 0.28 7.84
C LEU A 395 -18.88 -0.20 9.19
N TYR A 396 -17.59 -0.54 9.25
CA TYR A 396 -16.94 -0.90 10.50
C TYR A 396 -16.89 0.25 11.50
N ALA A 397 -16.66 1.49 11.03
CA ALA A 397 -16.73 2.68 11.87
C ALA A 397 -18.10 2.86 12.50
N CYS A 398 -19.15 2.72 11.70
CA CYS A 398 -20.51 2.75 12.21
C CYS A 398 -20.71 1.68 13.28
N ALA A 399 -20.28 0.43 13.03
CA ALA A 399 -20.40 -0.65 13.99
C ALA A 399 -19.75 -0.32 15.35
N CYS A 400 -18.51 0.17 15.34
CA CYS A 400 -17.79 0.56 16.54
C CYS A 400 -18.47 1.73 17.27
N VAL A 401 -18.85 2.79 16.53
CA VAL A 401 -19.51 3.96 17.11
C VAL A 401 -20.85 3.60 17.75
N PHE A 402 -21.70 2.82 17.08
CA PHE A 402 -22.98 2.41 17.63
C PHE A 402 -22.83 1.45 18.81
N CYS A 403 -21.80 0.59 18.80
CA CYS A 403 -21.49 -0.26 19.96
C CYS A 403 -21.13 0.59 21.19
N LEU A 404 -20.23 1.56 21.03
CA LEU A 404 -19.82 2.48 22.10
C LEU A 404 -20.95 3.39 22.60
N ASP A 405 -21.92 3.70 21.74
CA ASP A 405 -23.13 4.46 22.05
C ASP A 405 -24.22 3.61 22.75
N GLY A 406 -24.04 2.29 22.80
CA GLY A 406 -24.96 1.33 23.42
C GLY A 406 -26.06 0.80 22.49
N ASP A 407 -26.09 1.21 21.22
CA ASP A 407 -27.04 0.69 20.22
C ASP A 407 -26.52 -0.60 19.58
N ARG A 408 -26.64 -1.70 20.33
CA ARG A 408 -26.16 -3.02 19.91
C ARG A 408 -26.79 -3.51 18.60
N ASN A 409 -28.05 -3.16 18.34
CA ASN A 409 -28.76 -3.62 17.15
C ASN A 409 -28.21 -2.97 15.89
N LEU A 410 -28.01 -1.65 15.90
CA LEU A 410 -27.35 -0.98 14.78
C LEU A 410 -25.90 -1.39 14.64
N ALA A 411 -25.19 -1.57 15.76
CA ALA A 411 -23.80 -2.03 15.73
C ALA A 411 -23.64 -3.37 15.02
N LEU A 412 -24.46 -4.38 15.38
CA LEU A 412 -24.47 -5.69 14.72
C LEU A 412 -24.88 -5.62 13.24
N LYS A 413 -25.84 -4.76 12.90
CA LYS A 413 -26.26 -4.57 11.51
C LYS A 413 -25.13 -4.03 10.63
N PHE A 414 -24.44 -3.00 11.10
CA PHE A 414 -23.30 -2.43 10.36
C PHE A 414 -22.11 -3.39 10.32
N LEU A 415 -21.89 -4.15 11.40
CA LEU A 415 -20.84 -5.17 11.44
C LEU A 415 -21.10 -6.30 10.44
N ASP A 416 -22.34 -6.81 10.35
CA ASP A 416 -22.71 -7.82 9.34
C ASP A 416 -22.49 -7.29 7.92
N GLN A 417 -22.84 -6.03 7.65
CA GLN A 417 -22.57 -5.39 6.36
C GLN A 417 -21.06 -5.29 6.07
N ALA A 418 -20.25 -4.89 7.07
CA ALA A 418 -18.80 -4.80 6.91
C ALA A 418 -18.16 -6.18 6.65
N ILE A 419 -18.55 -7.22 7.40
CA ILE A 419 -17.99 -8.58 7.30
C ILE A 419 -18.33 -9.24 5.96
N ARG A 420 -19.48 -8.90 5.37
CA ARG A 420 -19.89 -9.42 4.05
C ARG A 420 -19.14 -8.80 2.88
N THR A 421 -18.29 -7.81 3.14
CA THR A 421 -17.33 -7.33 2.14
C THR A 421 -16.15 -8.30 2.08
N ASP A 422 -15.59 -8.55 0.89
CA ASP A 422 -14.62 -9.63 0.65
C ASP A 422 -13.25 -9.46 1.35
N GLU A 423 -13.04 -8.38 2.11
CA GLU A 423 -11.71 -7.98 2.61
C GLU A 423 -11.60 -7.92 4.15
N PHE A 424 -12.40 -8.65 4.93
CA PHE A 424 -12.46 -8.45 6.40
C PHE A 424 -11.59 -9.38 7.27
N GLU A 425 -10.73 -8.82 8.13
CA GLU A 425 -9.87 -9.57 9.07
C GLU A 425 -10.55 -9.83 10.41
N LEU A 426 -11.10 -11.04 10.59
CA LEU A 426 -11.94 -11.37 11.76
C LEU A 426 -11.20 -11.43 13.09
N VAL A 427 -9.92 -11.78 13.07
CA VAL A 427 -9.11 -11.86 14.30
C VAL A 427 -9.13 -10.52 15.02
N GLN A 428 -8.99 -9.41 14.28
CA GLN A 428 -9.04 -8.06 14.83
C GLN A 428 -10.44 -7.72 15.36
N VAL A 429 -11.51 -8.06 14.64
CA VAL A 429 -12.90 -7.82 15.08
C VAL A 429 -13.18 -8.45 16.44
N ARG A 430 -12.76 -9.72 16.60
CA ARG A 430 -12.95 -10.46 17.86
C ARG A 430 -12.15 -9.84 19.01
N MET A 431 -11.05 -9.17 18.71
CA MET A 431 -10.14 -8.56 19.69
C MET A 431 -10.35 -7.06 19.89
N ASP A 432 -11.15 -6.38 19.07
CA ASP A 432 -11.36 -4.93 19.16
C ASP A 432 -12.13 -4.55 20.44
N PRO A 433 -11.52 -3.76 21.36
CA PRO A 433 -12.16 -3.33 22.58
C PRO A 433 -13.40 -2.44 22.36
N ASP A 434 -13.57 -1.84 21.18
CA ASP A 434 -14.78 -1.08 20.83
C ASP A 434 -16.00 -1.97 20.63
N LEU A 435 -15.81 -3.25 20.35
CA LEU A 435 -16.87 -4.25 20.14
C LEU A 435 -17.06 -5.17 21.34
N GLN A 436 -16.42 -4.89 22.48
CA GLN A 436 -16.46 -5.76 23.67
C GLN A 436 -17.88 -6.09 24.13
N ASP A 437 -18.81 -5.13 24.03
CA ASP A 437 -20.20 -5.28 24.47
C ASP A 437 -21.01 -6.21 23.56
N LEU A 438 -20.55 -6.45 22.33
CA LEU A 438 -21.16 -7.40 21.40
C LEU A 438 -20.67 -8.83 21.59
N ARG A 439 -19.47 -9.04 22.16
CA ARG A 439 -18.84 -10.37 22.22
C ARG A 439 -19.65 -11.43 22.97
N ALA A 440 -20.50 -11.00 23.91
CA ALA A 440 -21.39 -11.90 24.65
C ALA A 440 -22.69 -12.24 23.90
N THR A 441 -22.94 -11.64 22.73
CA THR A 441 -24.16 -11.87 21.94
C THR A 441 -23.98 -13.06 21.00
N GLN A 442 -25.06 -13.82 20.80
CA GLN A 442 -25.06 -14.96 19.89
C GLN A 442 -24.85 -14.51 18.44
N GLU A 443 -25.41 -13.37 18.08
CA GLU A 443 -25.30 -12.74 16.77
C GLU A 443 -23.84 -12.42 16.42
N PHE A 444 -23.09 -11.82 17.36
CA PHE A 444 -21.67 -11.57 17.16
C PHE A 444 -20.87 -12.86 16.96
N ALA A 445 -21.15 -13.90 17.77
CA ALA A 445 -20.52 -15.20 17.60
C ALA A 445 -20.84 -15.83 16.23
N THR A 446 -22.09 -15.70 15.76
CA THR A 446 -22.49 -16.18 14.43
C THR A 446 -21.81 -15.42 13.29
N LEU A 447 -21.61 -14.11 13.44
CA LEU A 447 -20.93 -13.28 12.43
C LEU A 447 -19.43 -13.53 12.37
N THR A 448 -18.81 -13.79 13.51
CA THR A 448 -17.35 -13.80 13.63
C THR A 448 -16.73 -15.18 13.68
N THR A 449 -17.47 -16.26 13.88
CA THR A 449 -16.93 -17.64 13.96
C THR A 449 -17.20 -18.41 12.66
N PRO A 450 -16.23 -19.17 12.10
CA PRO A 450 -16.43 -19.99 10.94
C PRO A 450 -17.67 -20.89 11.08
N GLN A 451 -18.64 -20.69 10.19
CA GLN A 451 -19.81 -21.55 10.05
C GLN A 451 -19.62 -22.37 8.78
N TRP A 452 -19.69 -23.69 8.91
CA TRP A 452 -19.50 -24.58 7.78
C TRP A 452 -20.38 -25.81 7.90
N GLY A 453 -20.60 -26.48 6.78
CA GLY A 453 -21.23 -27.79 6.75
C GLY A 453 -20.49 -28.66 5.76
N TRP A 454 -20.51 -29.96 5.98
CA TRP A 454 -19.97 -30.90 5.01
C TRP A 454 -20.93 -32.06 4.81
N ASN A 455 -20.82 -32.70 3.65
CA ASN A 455 -21.53 -33.93 3.37
C ASN A 455 -20.68 -34.85 2.49
N MET A 456 -20.95 -36.16 2.58
CA MET A 456 -20.36 -37.16 1.68
C MET A 456 -21.40 -37.61 0.67
N VAL A 457 -21.01 -37.63 -0.59
CA VAL A 457 -21.81 -38.21 -1.66
C VAL A 457 -21.15 -39.50 -2.09
N ASN A 458 -21.65 -40.62 -1.55
CA ASN A 458 -21.13 -41.95 -1.82
C ASN A 458 -21.63 -42.43 -3.18
N SER A 459 -20.68 -42.74 -4.07
CA SER A 459 -20.91 -43.50 -5.28
C SER A 459 -20.43 -44.94 -5.10
N PHE A 460 -20.74 -45.83 -6.06
CA PHE A 460 -20.35 -47.25 -5.98
C PHE A 460 -18.84 -47.47 -5.76
N ILE A 461 -18.01 -46.60 -6.34
CA ILE A 461 -16.54 -46.72 -6.32
C ILE A 461 -15.81 -45.54 -5.66
N TRP A 462 -16.45 -44.40 -5.49
CA TRP A 462 -15.81 -43.16 -5.00
C TRP A 462 -16.68 -42.47 -3.95
N THR A 463 -16.04 -41.68 -3.09
CA THR A 463 -16.75 -40.79 -2.17
C THR A 463 -16.36 -39.36 -2.49
N ASP A 464 -17.34 -38.53 -2.84
CA ASP A 464 -17.11 -37.10 -2.98
C ASP A 464 -17.31 -36.43 -1.62
N VAL A 465 -16.42 -35.51 -1.27
CA VAL A 465 -16.58 -34.66 -0.08
C VAL A 465 -17.02 -33.29 -0.54
N VAL A 466 -18.14 -32.80 0.00
CA VAL A 466 -18.68 -31.47 -0.30
C VAL A 466 -18.60 -30.63 0.96
N LEU A 467 -17.78 -29.58 0.96
CA LEU A 467 -17.75 -28.54 1.97
C LEU A 467 -18.63 -27.38 1.53
N GLN A 468 -19.42 -26.83 2.43
CA GLN A 468 -20.18 -25.59 2.25
C GLN A 468 -19.70 -24.55 3.27
N ASN A 469 -19.29 -23.38 2.79
CA ASN A 469 -19.11 -22.23 3.66
C ASN A 469 -20.48 -21.63 4.00
N LYS A 470 -20.85 -21.64 5.27
CA LYS A 470 -22.09 -21.04 5.80
C LYS A 470 -21.82 -19.73 6.56
N SER A 471 -20.57 -19.30 6.61
CA SER A 471 -20.14 -18.06 7.26
C SER A 471 -20.64 -16.85 6.48
N ALA A 472 -20.68 -15.69 7.15
CA ALA A 472 -20.96 -14.42 6.50
C ALA A 472 -19.76 -13.88 5.69
N PHE A 473 -18.60 -14.55 5.79
CA PHE A 473 -17.31 -14.13 5.23
C PHE A 473 -16.63 -15.27 4.45
N THR A 474 -15.65 -14.90 3.63
CA THR A 474 -14.82 -15.84 2.87
C THR A 474 -13.88 -16.60 3.80
N LEU A 475 -13.91 -17.93 3.73
CA LEU A 475 -12.96 -18.78 4.43
C LEU A 475 -11.66 -18.88 3.62
N THR A 476 -10.52 -18.69 4.28
CA THR A 476 -9.20 -18.78 3.67
C THR A 476 -8.41 -19.96 4.23
N ASN A 477 -7.48 -20.47 3.41
CA ASN A 477 -6.54 -21.54 3.76
C ASN A 477 -7.23 -22.75 4.41
N VAL A 478 -8.36 -23.15 3.84
CA VAL A 478 -9.24 -24.16 4.45
C VAL A 478 -8.66 -25.54 4.23
N ARG A 479 -8.56 -26.30 5.31
CA ARG A 479 -8.22 -27.73 5.27
C ARG A 479 -9.21 -28.54 6.10
N LEU A 480 -9.77 -29.58 5.49
CA LEU A 480 -10.57 -30.59 6.19
C LEU A 480 -9.70 -31.78 6.58
N ILE A 481 -9.66 -32.09 7.87
CA ILE A 481 -8.88 -33.18 8.45
C ILE A 481 -9.85 -34.24 8.96
N SER A 482 -9.63 -35.48 8.55
CA SER A 482 -10.40 -36.62 9.06
C SER A 482 -9.85 -37.04 10.44
N ASP A 483 -10.76 -37.34 11.36
CA ASP A 483 -10.39 -37.92 12.65
C ASP A 483 -10.12 -39.43 12.57
N ASN A 484 -10.40 -40.06 11.43
CA ASN A 484 -10.06 -41.45 11.20
C ASN A 484 -8.60 -41.56 10.67
N PRO A 485 -7.66 -42.16 11.42
CA PRO A 485 -6.27 -42.28 10.97
C PRO A 485 -6.10 -43.16 9.72
N GLU A 486 -7.04 -44.06 9.43
CA GLU A 486 -7.01 -44.93 8.26
C GLU A 486 -7.48 -44.22 6.97
N TRP A 487 -8.03 -43.01 7.10
CA TRP A 487 -8.56 -42.24 5.98
C TRP A 487 -8.21 -40.76 6.14
N GLN A 488 -7.13 -40.33 5.48
CA GLN A 488 -6.56 -38.98 5.58
C GLN A 488 -6.47 -38.33 4.18
N PRO A 489 -7.60 -38.00 3.54
CA PRO A 489 -7.57 -37.33 2.25
C PRO A 489 -7.00 -35.91 2.38
N ASP A 490 -6.34 -35.42 1.33
CA ASP A 490 -5.83 -34.04 1.28
C ASP A 490 -6.92 -33.11 0.74
N LEU A 491 -7.73 -32.56 1.66
CA LEU A 491 -8.89 -31.75 1.33
C LEU A 491 -8.61 -30.28 1.63
N THR A 492 -7.97 -29.61 0.66
CA THR A 492 -7.58 -28.19 0.78
C THR A 492 -8.30 -27.30 -0.24
N VAL A 493 -8.53 -26.05 0.15
CA VAL A 493 -8.97 -24.97 -0.74
C VAL A 493 -8.49 -23.63 -0.19
N ASP A 494 -7.84 -22.83 -1.03
CA ASP A 494 -7.23 -21.56 -0.62
C ASP A 494 -8.30 -20.53 -0.23
N VAL A 495 -9.40 -20.48 -0.99
CA VAL A 495 -10.47 -19.49 -0.82
C VAL A 495 -11.83 -20.15 -1.04
N LEU A 496 -12.75 -19.97 -0.10
CA LEU A 496 -14.14 -20.42 -0.21
C LEU A 496 -15.12 -19.29 0.19
N PRO A 497 -15.70 -18.57 -0.78
CA PRO A 497 -16.59 -17.43 -0.51
C PRO A 497 -17.88 -17.81 0.24
N PRO A 498 -18.58 -16.83 0.86
CA PRO A 498 -19.84 -17.06 1.57
C PRO A 498 -20.87 -17.81 0.73
N GLY A 499 -21.49 -18.84 1.31
CA GLY A 499 -22.53 -19.64 0.65
C GLY A 499 -22.04 -20.60 -0.43
N GLN A 500 -20.77 -20.52 -0.84
CA GLN A 500 -20.22 -21.41 -1.86
C GLN A 500 -19.90 -22.80 -1.32
N THR A 501 -19.80 -23.76 -2.24
CA THR A 501 -19.45 -25.14 -1.95
C THR A 501 -18.18 -25.55 -2.68
N LYS A 502 -17.24 -26.20 -1.98
CA LYS A 502 -16.12 -26.91 -2.59
C LYS A 502 -16.41 -28.40 -2.61
N LYS A 503 -16.37 -28.99 -3.80
CA LYS A 503 -16.44 -30.43 -4.01
C LYS A 503 -15.05 -30.97 -4.32
N TRP A 504 -14.60 -31.98 -3.58
CA TRP A 504 -13.44 -32.80 -3.93
C TRP A 504 -13.96 -34.13 -4.46
N GLU A 505 -13.72 -34.37 -5.73
CA GLU A 505 -14.15 -35.59 -6.42
C GLU A 505 -13.09 -36.69 -6.31
N TRP A 506 -13.52 -37.94 -6.36
CA TRP A 506 -12.62 -39.12 -6.45
C TRP A 506 -11.72 -39.33 -5.23
N ASN A 507 -12.16 -38.96 -4.02
CA ASN A 507 -11.45 -39.36 -2.81
C ASN A 507 -11.61 -40.86 -2.58
N SER A 508 -10.58 -41.47 -1.98
CA SER A 508 -10.62 -42.88 -1.56
C SER A 508 -11.86 -43.13 -0.70
N GLN A 509 -12.47 -44.31 -0.80
CA GLN A 509 -13.59 -44.64 0.07
C GLN A 509 -13.10 -44.74 1.53
N PRO A 510 -13.82 -44.14 2.50
CA PRO A 510 -13.55 -44.39 3.90
C PRO A 510 -13.75 -45.87 4.22
N PRO A 511 -13.07 -46.42 5.25
CA PRO A 511 -13.26 -47.80 5.67
C PRO A 511 -14.75 -48.11 5.94
N GLU A 512 -15.20 -49.29 5.51
CA GLU A 512 -16.60 -49.68 5.64
C GLU A 512 -17.04 -49.67 7.11
N GLY A 513 -18.17 -49.01 7.39
CA GLY A 513 -18.69 -48.87 8.76
C GLY A 513 -17.99 -47.84 9.64
N ALA A 514 -16.95 -47.14 9.14
CA ALA A 514 -16.30 -46.09 9.90
C ALA A 514 -17.21 -44.87 10.07
N LYS A 515 -17.29 -44.35 11.30
CA LYS A 515 -17.89 -43.04 11.56
C LYS A 515 -16.87 -41.96 11.21
N ILE A 516 -17.06 -41.32 10.07
CA ILE A 516 -16.19 -40.23 9.63
C ILE A 516 -16.61 -38.92 10.30
N GLN A 517 -15.66 -38.29 10.96
CA GLN A 517 -15.74 -36.91 11.42
C GLN A 517 -14.64 -36.13 10.72
N LEU A 518 -15.01 -34.97 10.18
CA LEU A 518 -14.07 -34.01 9.63
C LEU A 518 -13.97 -32.83 10.60
N ARG A 519 -12.76 -32.32 10.79
CA ARG A 519 -12.49 -31.04 11.43
C ARG A 519 -12.02 -30.05 10.37
N LEU A 520 -12.54 -28.84 10.43
CA LEU A 520 -12.06 -27.73 9.60
C LEU A 520 -10.93 -27.03 10.35
N THR A 521 -9.89 -26.69 9.61
CA THR A 521 -8.86 -25.75 10.02
C THR A 521 -8.82 -24.62 8.99
N SER A 522 -8.65 -23.40 9.46
CA SER A 522 -8.51 -22.17 8.68
C SER A 522 -7.63 -21.23 9.49
N ASP A 523 -6.90 -20.35 8.81
CA ASP A 523 -6.16 -19.25 9.44
C ASP A 523 -7.07 -18.23 10.17
N GLN A 524 -8.38 -18.36 10.00
CA GLN A 524 -9.41 -17.55 10.67
C GLN A 524 -10.04 -18.25 11.90
N ASP A 525 -9.72 -19.52 12.16
CA ASP A 525 -10.17 -20.27 13.33
C ASP A 525 -9.10 -20.16 14.45
N PRO A 526 -9.42 -19.55 15.60
CA PRO A 526 -8.42 -19.16 16.61
C PRO A 526 -7.93 -20.32 17.48
#